data_AF-A0A7K2XF77-F1
#
_entry.id   AF-A0A7K2XF77-F1
#
_cell.length_a   1.000
_cell.length_b   1.000
_cell.length_c   1.000
_cell.angle_alpha   90.00
_cell.angle_beta   90.00
_cell.angle_gamma   90.00
#
_symmetry.space_group_name_H-M   'P 1'
#
loop_
_entity.id
_entity.type
_entity.pdbx_description
1 polymer ?
#
loop_
_entity_poly.entity_id
_entity_poly.type
_entity_poly.pdbx_seq_one_letter_code
_entity_poly.pdbx_strand_id
1 'polypeptide(L)' 'MQVLQVQLEVGPDPAEVGRARRWARSRLAGSGIGEDEPLAEALVLIISELVTNAVVHTGCPAVLRMLFA' A
#
# COMPACT_ATOMS: atom_id res chain seq x y z
N MET A 1 20.84 -2.40 12.25
CA MET A 1 19.68 -3.03 11.59
C MET A 1 19.29 -2.12 10.43
N GLN A 2 19.34 -2.63 9.19
CA GLN A 2 19.09 -1.83 8.00
C GLN A 2 17.63 -2.01 7.60
N VAL A 3 16.83 -0.94 7.70
CA VAL A 3 15.41 -0.94 7.32
C VAL A 3 15.29 -0.62 5.84
N LEU A 4 14.55 -1.45 5.09
CA LEU A 4 14.19 -1.15 3.71
C LEU A 4 12.92 -0.29 3.68
N GLN A 5 13.03 0.91 3.11
CA GLN A 5 11.89 1.79 2.86
C GLN A 5 11.54 1.79 1.37
N VAL A 6 10.26 1.61 1.06
CA VAL A 6 9.71 1.77 -0.29
C VAL A 6 8.48 2.66 -0.25
N GLN A 7 8.23 3.40 -1.33
CA GLN A 7 7.12 4.34 -1.39
C GLN A 7 6.44 4.39 -2.76
N LEU A 8 5.20 4.87 -2.76
CA LEU A 8 4.36 5.10 -3.93
C LEU A 8 3.65 6.46 -3.77
N GLU A 9 3.76 7.30 -4.79
CA GLU A 9 2.91 8.50 -4.91
C GLU A 9 1.49 8.09 -5.32
N VAL A 10 0.50 8.73 -4.73
CA VAL A 10 -0.94 8.47 -4.90
C VAL A 10 -1.59 9.79 -5.31
N GLY A 11 -2.15 9.80 -6.52
CA GLY A 11 -2.94 10.91 -7.04
C GLY A 11 -4.39 10.89 -6.53
N PRO A 12 -5.23 11.83 -6.99
CA PRO A 12 -6.63 11.95 -6.55
C PRO A 12 -7.60 11.02 -7.30
N ASP A 13 -7.16 10.22 -8.27
CA ASP A 13 -8.03 9.34 -9.05
C ASP A 13 -8.45 8.09 -8.21
N PRO A 14 -9.74 7.71 -8.15
CA PRO A 14 -10.16 6.46 -7.50
C PRO A 14 -9.43 5.19 -7.97
N ALA A 15 -8.92 5.16 -9.21
CA ALA A 15 -8.12 4.06 -9.74
C ALA A 15 -6.80 3.84 -8.98
N GLU A 16 -6.32 4.86 -8.26
CA GLU A 16 -5.10 4.83 -7.46
C GLU A 16 -5.18 3.81 -6.33
N VAL A 17 -6.38 3.57 -5.79
CA VAL A 17 -6.63 2.53 -4.76
C VAL A 17 -6.28 1.15 -5.33
N GLY A 18 -6.71 0.86 -6.55
CA GLY A 18 -6.39 -0.40 -7.23
C GLY A 18 -4.89 -0.55 -7.53
N ARG A 19 -4.21 0.54 -7.90
CA ARG A 19 -2.75 0.53 -8.10
C ARG A 19 -2.03 0.29 -6.78
N ALA A 20 -2.44 0.95 -5.71
CA ALA A 20 -1.83 0.80 -4.38
C ALA A 20 -1.93 -0.64 -3.86
N ARG A 21 -3.08 -1.31 -4.04
CA ARG A 21 -3.22 -2.73 -3.68
C ARG A 21 -2.24 -3.64 -4.43
N ARG A 22 -2.12 -3.48 -5.75
CA ARG A 22 -1.18 -4.28 -6.56
C ARG A 22 0.27 -4.01 -6.17
N TRP A 23 0.61 -2.76 -5.94
CA TRP A 23 1.93 -2.36 -5.47
C TRP A 23 2.25 -2.97 -4.09
N ALA A 24 1.31 -2.90 -3.14
CA ALA A 24 1.47 -3.46 -1.81
C ALA A 24 1.69 -4.97 -1.84
N ARG A 25 0.90 -5.73 -2.61
CA ARG A 25 1.10 -7.17 -2.80
C ARG A 25 2.49 -7.50 -3.32
N SER A 26 2.95 -6.78 -4.34
CA SER A 26 4.30 -6.96 -4.88
C SER A 26 5.39 -6.69 -3.84
N ARG A 27 5.21 -5.70 -2.95
CA ARG A 27 6.18 -5.41 -1.88
C ARG A 27 6.16 -6.46 -0.77
N LEU A 28 4.97 -6.93 -0.37
CA LEU A 28 4.80 -7.99 0.62
C LEU A 28 5.40 -9.32 0.15
N ALA A 29 5.14 -9.70 -1.11
CA ALA A 29 5.76 -10.89 -1.72
C ALA A 29 7.29 -10.77 -1.76
N GLY A 30 7.81 -9.58 -2.12
CA GLY A 30 9.24 -9.29 -2.09
C GLY A 30 9.87 -9.30 -0.69
N SER A 31 9.08 -9.15 0.37
CA SER A 31 9.51 -9.28 1.77
C SER A 31 9.28 -10.67 2.37
N GLY A 32 8.84 -11.64 1.57
CA GLY A 32 8.61 -13.02 2.01
C GLY A 32 7.24 -13.30 2.64
N ILE A 33 6.28 -12.38 2.51
CA ILE A 33 4.89 -12.59 2.93
C ILE A 33 4.09 -13.05 1.70
N GLY A 34 3.63 -14.29 1.71
CA GLY A 34 2.87 -14.90 0.60
C GLY A 34 1.50 -14.25 0.39
N GLU A 35 1.01 -14.26 -0.86
CA GLU A 35 -0.26 -13.59 -1.20
C GLU A 35 -1.50 -14.22 -0.54
N ASP A 36 -1.45 -15.52 -0.26
CA ASP A 36 -2.53 -16.27 0.40
C ASP A 36 -2.44 -16.25 1.94
N GLU A 37 -1.43 -15.57 2.50
CA GLU A 37 -1.32 -15.45 3.95
C GLU A 37 -2.39 -14.47 4.48
N PRO A 38 -3.10 -14.82 5.57
CA PRO A 38 -4.09 -13.92 6.17
C PRO A 38 -3.53 -12.55 6.54
N LEU A 39 -2.23 -12.49 6.87
CA LEU A 39 -1.52 -11.25 7.13
C LEU A 39 -1.43 -10.36 5.87
N ALA A 40 -1.13 -10.95 4.71
CA ALA A 40 -1.07 -10.20 3.45
C ALA A 40 -2.44 -9.61 3.10
N GLU A 41 -3.50 -10.39 3.23
CA GLU A 41 -4.86 -9.93 2.99
C GLU A 41 -5.24 -8.76 3.91
N ALA A 42 -4.96 -8.90 5.21
CA ALA A 42 -5.24 -7.86 6.20
C ALA A 42 -4.45 -6.57 5.90
N LEU A 43 -3.15 -6.67 5.58
CA LEU A 43 -2.33 -5.51 5.25
C LEU A 43 -2.79 -4.83 3.96
N VAL A 44 -3.14 -5.60 2.93
CA VAL A 44 -3.67 -5.05 1.67
C VAL A 44 -5.01 -4.36 1.88
N LEU A 45 -5.87 -4.90 2.76
CA LEU A 45 -7.13 -4.25 3.14
C LEU A 45 -6.86 -2.91 3.85
N ILE A 46 -6.00 -2.90 4.85
CA ILE A 46 -5.62 -1.66 5.57
C ILE A 46 -5.09 -0.61 4.59
N ILE A 47 -4.21 -1.00 3.67
CA ILE A 47 -3.67 -0.10 2.64
C ILE A 47 -4.79 0.42 1.73
N SER A 48 -5.72 -0.44 1.33
CA SER A 48 -6.88 -0.04 0.51
C SER A 48 -7.72 1.02 1.21
N GLU A 49 -8.00 0.86 2.50
CA GLU A 49 -8.78 1.83 3.29
C GLU A 49 -8.02 3.15 3.48
N LEU A 50 -6.73 3.09 3.81
CA LEU A 50 -5.91 4.30 3.95
C LEU A 50 -5.84 5.11 2.67
N VAL A 51 -5.64 4.43 1.53
CA VAL A 51 -5.56 5.08 0.22
C VAL A 51 -6.93 5.58 -0.21
N THR A 52 -8.01 4.86 0.09
CA THR A 52 -9.38 5.32 -0.17
C THR A 52 -9.67 6.60 0.62
N ASN A 53 -9.31 6.64 1.91
CA ASN A 53 -9.46 7.83 2.73
C ASN A 53 -8.67 9.01 2.17
N ALA A 54 -7.42 8.78 1.74
CA ALA A 54 -6.61 9.83 1.13
C ALA A 54 -7.25 10.37 -0.16
N VAL A 55 -7.58 9.46 -1.09
CA VAL A 55 -8.13 9.81 -2.41
C VAL A 55 -9.49 10.51 -2.29
N VAL A 56 -10.41 9.95 -1.49
CA VAL A 56 -11.80 10.43 -1.40
C VAL A 56 -11.93 11.68 -0.54
N HIS A 57 -11.17 11.77 0.56
CA HIS A 57 -11.43 12.82 1.56
C HIS A 57 -10.42 13.95 1.57
N THR A 58 -9.23 13.79 0.97
CA THR A 58 -8.21 14.86 1.02
C THR A 58 -8.13 15.66 -0.27
N GLY A 59 -8.39 15.06 -1.43
CA GLY A 59 -8.24 15.72 -2.74
C GLY A 59 -6.80 16.17 -3.05
N CYS A 60 -5.82 15.78 -2.24
CA CYS A 60 -4.43 16.17 -2.33
C CYS A 60 -3.54 14.97 -2.68
N PRO A 61 -2.38 15.18 -3.35
CA PRO A 61 -1.40 14.12 -3.53
C PRO A 61 -0.94 13.54 -2.19
N ALA A 62 -0.85 12.21 -2.11
CA ALA A 62 -0.40 11.49 -0.92
C ALA A 62 0.78 10.57 -1.24
N VAL A 63 1.52 10.16 -0.21
CA VAL A 63 2.61 9.18 -0.34
C VAL A 63 2.33 8.00 0.59
N LEU A 64 2.15 6.82 0.01
CA LEU A 64 2.12 5.56 0.76
C LEU A 64 3.57 5.08 0.97
N ARG A 65 3.96 4.79 2.21
CA ARG A 65 5.29 4.26 2.56
C ARG A 65 5.16 2.94 3.32
N MET A 66 6.03 1.99 3.00
CA MET A 66 6.20 0.73 3.74
C MET A 66 7.65 0.61 4.21
N LEU A 67 7.81 0.13 5.44
CA LEU A 67 9.08 -0.06 6.11
C LEU A 67 9.20 -1.55 6.48
N PHE A 68 10.29 -2.19 6.04
CA PHE A 68 10.59 -3.58 6.35
C PHE A 68 11.89 -3.62 7.17
N ALA A 69 11.84 -4.23 8.35
CA ALA A 69 12.95 -4.30 9.30
C ALA A 69 13.67 -5.65 9.23
#